data_AF-A0A7S2J314-F1
#
_entry.id   AF-A0A7S2J314-F1
#
_cell.length_a   1.000
_cell.length_b   1.000
_cell.length_c   1.000
_cell.angle_alpha   90.00
_cell.angle_beta   90.00
_cell.angle_gamma   90.00
#
_symmetry.space_group_name_H-M   'P 1'
#
loop_
_entity.id
_entity.type
_entity.pdbx_description
1 polymer ?
#
loop_
_entity_poly.entity_id
_entity_poly.type
_entity_poly.pdbx_seq_one_letter_code
_entity_poly.pdbx_strand_id
1 'polypeptide(L)'
;VEGVLATRSSPLDKFDKLQEMARLAIPPERLQPLSVSCEGGHACAWACELPPEYVAEECFAVDCDECGIRDLQTRAASTPFCHCRICSFDVCASCGVARMGQELTRILSRMLQEEPAMR
;
A
#
# COMPACT_ATOMS: atom_id res chain seq x y z
N VAL A 1 -12.14 15.21 33.42
CA VAL A 1 -11.87 15.48 31.98
C VAL A 1 -11.56 14.14 31.33
N GLU A 2 -12.57 13.51 30.74
CA GLU A 2 -12.40 12.23 30.05
C GLU A 2 -11.60 12.50 28.77
N GLY A 3 -10.33 12.10 28.80
CA GLY A 3 -9.44 12.18 27.65
C GLY A 3 -9.86 11.13 26.63
N VAL A 4 -10.59 11.56 25.60
CA VAL A 4 -10.78 10.79 24.37
C VAL A 4 -9.40 10.65 23.73
N LEU A 5 -8.66 9.61 24.09
CA LEU A 5 -7.52 9.11 23.31
C LEU A 5 -8.10 8.63 21.99
N ALA A 6 -8.19 9.54 21.02
CA ALA A 6 -8.38 9.18 19.63
C ALA A 6 -7.21 8.27 19.24
N THR A 7 -7.41 6.96 19.30
CA THR A 7 -6.47 5.96 18.84
C THR A 7 -6.35 6.15 17.32
N ARG A 8 -5.34 6.94 16.91
CA ARG A 8 -4.96 7.04 15.51
C ARG A 8 -4.52 5.64 15.09
N SER A 9 -5.42 4.93 14.40
CA SER A 9 -5.15 3.59 13.85
C SER A 9 -3.90 3.64 12.99
N SER A 10 -3.02 2.64 13.19
CA SER A 10 -1.76 2.55 12.47
C SER A 10 -2.01 2.38 10.96
N PRO A 11 -1.08 2.77 10.09
CA PRO A 11 -1.19 2.48 8.66
C PRO A 11 -1.39 0.97 8.37
N LEU A 12 -0.77 0.09 9.15
CA LEU A 12 -0.96 -1.35 9.01
C LEU A 12 -2.39 -1.78 9.37
N ASP A 13 -2.97 -1.22 10.44
CA ASP A 13 -4.37 -1.51 10.79
C ASP A 13 -5.33 -1.13 9.64
N LYS A 14 -5.00 -0.06 8.91
CA LYS A 14 -5.77 0.37 7.74
C LYS A 14 -5.54 -0.56 6.54
N PHE A 15 -4.32 -1.06 6.36
CA PHE A 15 -4.01 -2.07 5.34
C PHE A 15 -4.85 -3.33 5.55
N ASP A 16 -4.88 -3.86 6.77
CA ASP A 16 -5.64 -5.07 7.11
C ASP A 16 -7.14 -4.86 6.89
N LYS A 17 -7.67 -3.70 7.27
CA LYS A 17 -9.07 -3.33 6.99
C LYS A 17 -9.38 -3.27 5.50
N LEU A 18 -8.47 -2.76 4.67
CA LEU A 18 -8.66 -2.74 3.23
C LEU A 18 -8.65 -4.16 2.63
N GLN A 19 -7.78 -5.06 3.12
CA GLN A 19 -7.81 -6.47 2.74
C GLN A 19 -9.15 -7.14 3.11
N GLU A 20 -9.65 -6.88 4.32
CA GLU A 20 -10.93 -7.40 4.78
C GLU A 20 -12.09 -6.86 3.94
N MET A 21 -12.12 -5.55 3.68
CA MET A 21 -13.13 -4.94 2.80
C MET A 21 -13.11 -5.56 1.41
N ALA A 22 -11.92 -5.78 0.83
CA ALA A 22 -11.78 -6.43 -0.47
C ALA A 22 -12.38 -7.85 -0.45
N ARG A 23 -12.10 -8.64 0.59
CA ARG A 23 -12.65 -10.00 0.75
C ARG A 23 -14.17 -10.03 0.89
N LEU A 24 -14.77 -9.01 1.50
CA LEU A 24 -16.22 -8.92 1.67
C LEU A 24 -16.93 -8.39 0.43
N ALA A 25 -16.29 -7.50 -0.33
CA ALA A 25 -16.91 -6.81 -1.46
C ALA A 25 -16.67 -7.49 -2.82
N ILE A 26 -15.60 -8.28 -2.95
CA ILE A 26 -15.21 -8.92 -4.20
C ILE A 26 -15.49 -10.44 -4.10
N PRO A 27 -16.23 -11.03 -5.05
CA PRO A 27 -16.44 -12.47 -5.11
C PRO A 27 -15.10 -13.23 -5.10
N PRO A 28 -14.99 -14.37 -4.39
CA PRO A 28 -13.71 -15.10 -4.25
C PRO A 28 -13.05 -15.45 -5.58
N GLU A 29 -13.83 -15.74 -6.62
CA GLU A 29 -13.36 -16.05 -7.97
C GLU A 29 -12.76 -14.85 -8.71
N ARG A 30 -13.02 -13.62 -8.25
CA ARG A 30 -12.46 -12.37 -8.79
C ARG A 30 -11.47 -11.72 -7.82
N LEU A 31 -11.30 -12.27 -6.62
CA LEU A 31 -10.45 -11.70 -5.59
C LEU A 31 -8.97 -11.91 -5.94
N GLN A 32 -8.35 -10.87 -6.48
CA GLN A 32 -6.89 -10.79 -6.53
C GLN A 32 -6.37 -10.16 -5.22
N PRO A 33 -5.19 -10.58 -4.72
CA PRO A 33 -4.58 -9.93 -3.56
C PRO A 33 -4.43 -8.43 -3.82
N LEU A 34 -5.11 -7.63 -3.01
CA LEU A 34 -5.02 -6.19 -3.12
C LEU A 34 -3.59 -5.78 -2.77
N SER A 35 -2.91 -5.09 -3.68
CA SER A 35 -1.51 -4.71 -3.53
C SER A 35 -1.32 -3.23 -3.84
N VAL A 36 -0.26 -2.66 -3.25
CA VAL A 36 0.22 -1.35 -3.67
C VAL A 36 0.92 -1.55 -5.01
N SER A 37 0.53 -0.80 -6.03
CA SER A 37 1.22 -0.82 -7.33
C SER A 37 2.05 0.44 -7.50
N CYS A 38 3.18 0.38 -8.22
CA CYS A 38 3.92 1.56 -8.66
C CYS A 38 3.23 2.22 -9.88
N GLU A 39 3.75 3.36 -10.37
CA GLU A 39 3.20 4.03 -11.56
C GLU A 39 3.23 3.17 -12.83
N GLY A 40 4.23 2.29 -12.94
CA GLY A 40 4.32 1.29 -14.02
C GLY A 40 3.34 0.13 -13.88
N GLY A 41 2.53 0.07 -12.82
CA GLY A 41 1.59 -1.01 -12.56
C GLY A 41 2.20 -2.28 -11.97
N HIS A 42 3.47 -2.25 -11.53
CA HIS A 42 4.12 -3.37 -10.86
C HIS A 42 3.70 -3.45 -9.39
N ALA A 43 3.49 -4.66 -8.88
CA ALA A 43 3.20 -4.87 -7.47
C ALA A 43 4.42 -4.49 -6.60
N CYS A 44 4.19 -3.67 -5.59
CA CYS A 44 5.15 -3.32 -4.56
C CYS A 44 5.05 -4.29 -3.38
N ALA A 45 6.20 -4.62 -2.78
CA ALA A 45 6.27 -5.42 -1.58
C ALA A 45 6.40 -4.52 -0.34
N TRP A 46 5.75 -4.91 0.76
CA TRP A 46 5.95 -4.27 2.06
C TRP A 46 7.29 -4.71 2.65
N ALA A 47 8.09 -3.75 3.10
CA ALA A 47 9.38 -3.96 3.73
C ALA A 47 9.50 -3.11 5.00
N CYS A 48 10.23 -3.62 6.00
CA CYS A 48 10.65 -2.88 7.18
C CYS A 48 12.17 -2.67 7.22
N GLU A 49 12.87 -3.26 6.25
CA GLU A 49 14.33 -3.26 6.11
C GLU A 49 14.68 -2.79 4.69
N LEU A 50 15.91 -2.30 4.52
CA LEU A 50 16.42 -1.93 3.21
C LEU A 50 16.42 -3.15 2.27
N PRO A 51 15.91 -3.03 1.04
CA PRO A 51 16.06 -4.07 0.03
C PRO A 51 17.56 -4.36 -0.23
N PRO A 52 17.95 -5.63 -0.47
CA PRO A 52 19.35 -6.00 -0.73
C PRO A 52 20.02 -5.18 -1.85
N GLU A 53 19.24 -4.79 -2.86
CA GLU A 53 19.66 -3.94 -3.98
C GLU A 53 20.15 -2.56 -3.51
N TYR A 54 19.55 -1.96 -2.48
CA TYR A 54 19.99 -0.66 -1.95
C TYR A 54 21.26 -0.78 -1.13
N VAL A 55 21.41 -1.89 -0.40
CA VAL A 55 22.65 -2.19 0.34
C VAL A 55 23.81 -2.39 -0.63
N ALA A 56 23.58 -3.06 -1.76
CA ALA A 56 24.60 -3.28 -2.79
C ALA A 56 25.05 -1.99 -3.49
N GLU A 57 24.15 -1.02 -3.63
CA GLU A 57 24.41 0.28 -4.27
C GLU A 57 24.91 1.36 -3.30
N GLU A 58 25.19 1.00 -2.04
CA GLU A 58 25.55 1.95 -0.97
C GLU A 58 24.50 3.07 -0.77
N CYS A 59 23.24 2.77 -1.12
CA CYS A 59 22.10 3.66 -0.93
C CYS A 59 21.49 3.40 0.44
N PHE A 60 21.82 4.26 1.40
CA PHE A 60 21.37 4.12 2.79
C PHE A 60 20.19 5.01 3.14
N ALA A 61 19.50 5.59 2.15
CA ALA A 61 18.34 6.47 2.33
C ALA A 61 17.23 6.14 1.34
N VAL A 62 16.08 5.71 1.86
CA VAL A 62 14.84 5.51 1.13
C VAL A 62 13.92 6.69 1.42
N ASP A 63 13.57 7.43 0.38
CA ASP A 63 12.62 8.54 0.46
C ASP A 63 11.29 8.10 -0.17
N CYS A 64 10.18 8.67 0.28
CA CYS A 64 8.87 8.38 -0.31
C CYS A 64 8.67 9.21 -1.59
N ASP A 65 8.47 8.54 -2.72
CA ASP A 65 8.24 9.18 -4.02
C ASP A 65 6.92 9.97 -4.09
N GLU A 66 5.96 9.68 -3.22
CA GLU A 66 4.64 10.33 -3.23
C GLU A 66 4.58 11.61 -2.39
N CYS A 67 5.15 11.59 -1.18
CA CYS A 67 5.04 12.71 -0.24
C CYS A 67 6.38 13.33 0.15
N GLY A 68 7.49 12.82 -0.37
CA GLY A 68 8.84 13.33 -0.12
C GLY A 68 9.31 13.14 1.32
N ILE A 69 8.62 12.34 2.14
CA ILE A 69 9.12 12.03 3.49
C ILE A 69 10.43 11.25 3.35
N ARG A 70 11.46 11.74 4.04
CA ARG A 70 12.81 11.22 3.90
C ARG A 70 13.16 10.19 4.95
N ASP A 71 14.15 9.37 4.61
CA ASP A 71 14.78 8.38 5.48
C ASP A 71 13.78 7.41 6.11
N LEU A 72 12.96 6.79 5.28
CA LEU A 72 11.94 5.81 5.68
C LEU A 72 12.52 4.70 6.58
N GLN A 73 13.77 4.27 6.35
CA GLN A 73 14.41 3.24 7.18
C GLN A 73 14.94 3.73 8.54
N THR A 74 15.26 5.03 8.71
CA THR A 74 15.83 5.52 9.99
C THR A 74 14.75 5.88 11.01
N ARG A 75 13.50 6.07 10.56
CA ARG A 75 12.35 6.34 11.40
C ARG A 75 11.89 5.05 12.10
N ALA A 76 12.69 4.61 13.06
CA ALA A 76 12.57 3.31 13.74
C ALA A 76 12.72 2.13 12.78
N ALA A 77 13.50 1.11 13.15
CA ALA A 77 13.74 -0.12 12.40
C ALA A 77 12.49 -1.02 12.21
N SER A 78 11.30 -0.42 12.16
CA SER A 78 10.00 -1.06 12.15
C SER A 78 8.93 -0.26 11.42
N THR A 79 9.23 0.94 10.88
CA THR A 79 8.23 1.67 10.08
C THR A 79 8.17 1.04 8.69
N PRO A 80 7.06 0.38 8.33
CA PRO A 80 6.95 -0.26 7.03
C PRO A 80 6.88 0.77 5.90
N PHE A 81 7.42 0.40 4.75
CA PHE A 81 7.26 1.10 3.48
C PHE A 81 6.99 0.07 2.38
N CYS A 82 6.51 0.54 1.23
CA CYS A 82 6.36 -0.31 0.05
C CYS A 82 7.48 -0.01 -0.94
N HIS A 83 8.10 -1.06 -1.46
CA HIS A 83 9.17 -0.97 -2.44
C HIS A 83 8.80 -1.73 -3.72
N CYS A 84 9.05 -1.11 -4.88
CA CYS A 84 8.94 -1.74 -6.18
C CYS A 84 10.32 -2.16 -6.69
N ARG A 85 10.58 -3.47 -6.74
CA ARG A 85 11.86 -4.03 -7.21
C ARG A 85 12.21 -3.76 -8.68
N ILE A 86 11.24 -3.31 -9.47
CA ILE A 86 11.43 -3.06 -10.91
C ILE A 86 11.69 -1.58 -11.17
N CYS A 87 10.98 -0.70 -10.48
CA CYS A 87 11.05 0.75 -10.72
C CYS A 87 11.89 1.48 -9.68
N SER A 88 12.36 0.79 -8.63
CA SER A 88 12.93 1.41 -7.43
C SER A 88 12.03 2.50 -6.85
N PHE A 89 10.70 2.25 -6.91
CA PHE A 89 9.69 3.16 -6.41
C PHE A 89 9.36 2.80 -4.96
N ASP A 90 9.48 3.78 -4.08
CA ASP A 90 9.32 3.65 -2.64
C ASP A 90 8.22 4.57 -2.11
N VAL A 91 7.33 4.02 -1.29
CA VAL A 91 6.29 4.82 -0.64
C VAL A 91 6.16 4.50 0.83
N CYS A 92 5.99 5.53 1.65
CA CYS A 92 5.69 5.35 3.06
C CYS A 92 4.38 4.57 3.27
N ALA A 93 4.20 3.93 4.43
CA ALA A 93 2.99 3.15 4.69
C ALA A 93 1.68 3.93 4.51
N SER A 94 1.67 5.22 4.84
CA SER A 94 0.47 6.04 4.67
C SER A 94 0.10 6.22 3.19
N CYS A 95 1.09 6.50 2.34
CA CYS A 95 0.90 6.61 0.90
C CYS A 95 0.58 5.24 0.26
N GLY A 96 1.22 4.17 0.72
CA GLY A 96 0.91 2.79 0.30
C GLY A 96 -0.55 2.42 0.55
N VAL A 97 -1.05 2.66 1.78
CA VAL A 97 -2.47 2.44 2.13
C VAL A 97 -3.40 3.29 1.28
N ALA A 98 -3.06 4.56 1.03
CA ALA A 98 -3.88 5.44 0.20
C ALA A 98 -4.00 4.90 -1.24
N ARG A 99 -2.87 4.49 -1.85
CA ARG A 99 -2.84 3.85 -3.18
C ARG A 99 -3.67 2.57 -3.22
N MET A 100 -3.54 1.74 -2.20
CA MET A 100 -4.30 0.50 -2.08
C MET A 100 -5.82 0.74 -2.03
N GLY A 101 -6.26 1.77 -1.30
CA GLY A 101 -7.67 2.17 -1.25
C GLY A 101 -8.21 2.68 -2.60
N GLN A 102 -7.37 3.41 -3.35
CA GLN A 102 -7.70 3.82 -4.72
C GLN A 102 -7.84 2.60 -5.65
N GLU A 103 -6.95 1.62 -5.52
CA GLU A 103 -7.01 0.39 -6.31
C GLU A 103 -8.27 -0.42 -6.01
N LEU A 104 -8.63 -0.57 -4.73
CA LEU A 104 -9.90 -1.20 -4.35
C LEU A 104 -11.10 -0.48 -4.97
N THR A 105 -11.11 0.85 -4.89
CA THR A 105 -12.16 1.66 -5.50
C THR A 105 -12.23 1.46 -7.01
N ARG A 106 -11.07 1.37 -7.69
CA ARG A 106 -10.99 1.10 -9.14
C ARG A 106 -11.57 -0.27 -9.50
N ILE A 107 -11.23 -1.32 -8.74
CA ILE A 107 -11.75 -2.68 -8.93
C ILE A 107 -13.27 -2.68 -8.76
N LEU A 108 -13.77 -2.13 -7.65
CA LEU A 108 -15.22 -2.07 -7.39
C LEU A 108 -15.96 -1.26 -8.45
N SER A 109 -15.41 -0.13 -8.88
CA SER A 109 -16.02 0.70 -9.94
C SER A 109 -16.12 -0.06 -11.27
N ARG A 110 -15.09 -0.83 -11.65
CA ARG A 110 -15.13 -1.66 -12.86
C ARG A 110 -16.20 -2.74 -12.74
N MET A 111 -16.28 -3.42 -11.60
CA MET A 111 -17.31 -4.44 -11.37
C MET A 111 -18.74 -3.88 -11.49
N LEU A 112 -18.97 -2.65 -11.00
CA LEU A 112 -20.27 -1.98 -11.15
C LEU A 112 -20.58 -1.58 -12.60
N GLN A 113 -19.56 -1.35 -13.44
CA GLN A 113 -19.73 -1.02 -14.85
C GLN A 113 -19.93 -2.27 -15.73
N GLU A 114 -19.51 -3.44 -15.24
CA GLU A 114 -19.63 -4.74 -15.92
C GLU A 114 -21.00 -5.42 -15.69
N GLU A 115 -22.03 -4.71 -15.20
CA GLU A 115 -23.37 -5.27 -15.12
C GLU A 115 -23.74 -5.90 -16.47
N PRO A 116 -24.16 -7.18 -16.49
CA PRO A 116 -24.44 -7.84 -17.75
C PRO A 116 -25.56 -7.06 -18.41
N ALA A 117 -25.31 -6.54 -19.61
CA ALA A 117 -26.38 -6.13 -20.50
C ALA A 117 -27.32 -7.34 -20.61
N MET A 118 -28.43 -7.30 -19.89
CA MET A 118 -29.51 -8.27 -19.99
C MET A 118 -29.86 -8.36 -21.48
N ARG A 119 -29.50 -9.48 -22.10
CA ARG A 119 -29.95 -9.92 -23.41
C ARG A 119 -30.78 -11.18 -23.21
#